data_AF-A0A560LW19-F1
#
_entry.id   AF-A0A560LW19-F1
#
_cell.length_a   1.000
_cell.length_b   1.000
_cell.length_c   1.000
_cell.angle_alpha   90.00
_cell.angle_beta   90.00
_cell.angle_gamma   90.00
#
_symmetry.space_group_name_H-M   'P 1'
#
loop_
_entity.id
_entity.type
_entity.pdbx_description
1 polymer ?
#
loop_
_entity_poly.entity_id
_entity_poly.type
_entity_poly.pdbx_seq_one_letter_code
_entity_poly.pdbx_strand_id
1 'polypeptide(L)'
;METSAGDRDLIEVMKRYFAVKAEVEEIKLRLEAARRESGEEIDAFYNPRTNANHAADIIRSHALKQEMVRLMDWAEGWGRQSLTPDVA
;
A
#
# COMPACT_ATOMS: atom_id res chain seq x y z
N MET A 1 17.50 7.73 25.06
CA MET A 1 16.14 8.00 24.56
C MET A 1 15.46 6.66 24.47
N GLU A 2 14.63 6.31 25.45
CA GLU A 2 13.92 5.02 25.43
C GLU A 2 12.81 5.10 24.40
N THR A 3 12.87 4.26 23.36
CA THR A 3 11.73 4.05 22.47
C THR A 3 10.67 3.30 23.25
N SER A 4 9.54 3.95 23.47
CA SER A 4 8.36 3.34 24.08
C SER A 4 7.86 2.17 23.21
N ALA A 5 7.02 1.29 23.78
CA ALA A 5 6.42 0.21 23.00
C ALA A 5 5.62 0.77 21.79
N GLY A 6 4.92 1.89 21.97
CA GLY A 6 4.20 2.57 20.89
C GLY A 6 5.11 3.11 19.78
N ASP A 7 6.32 3.59 20.12
CA ASP A 7 7.29 4.02 19.11
C ASP A 7 7.79 2.84 18.26
N ARG A 8 7.96 1.66 18.85
CA ARG A 8 8.38 0.45 18.13
C ARG A 8 7.29 -0.04 17.19
N ASP A 9 6.04 -0.05 17.64
CA ASP A 9 4.91 -0.48 16.82
C ASP A 9 4.67 0.49 15.64
N LEU A 10 4.82 1.81 15.87
CA LEU A 10 4.78 2.82 14.81
C LEU A 10 5.90 2.61 13.77
N ILE A 11 7.11 2.33 14.23
CA ILE A 11 8.25 2.03 13.35
C ILE A 11 7.94 0.81 12.47
N GLU A 12 7.36 -0.26 13.02
CA GLU A 12 7.00 -1.46 12.25
C GLU A 12 5.90 -1.17 11.22
N VAL A 13 4.87 -0.39 11.56
CA VAL A 13 3.83 0.05 10.61
C VAL A 13 4.44 0.87 9.48
N MET A 14 5.36 1.80 9.79
CA MET A 14 6.04 2.60 8.77
C MET A 14 6.96 1.76 7.88
N LYS A 15 7.72 0.82 8.44
CA LYS A 15 8.50 -0.14 7.64
C LYS A 15 7.63 -0.91 6.67
N ARG A 16 6.49 -1.43 7.15
CA ARG A 16 5.53 -2.16 6.31
C ARG A 16 4.95 -1.25 5.22
N TYR A 17 4.58 -0.02 5.58
CA TYR A 17 4.04 0.94 4.62
C TYR A 17 5.02 1.22 3.47
N PHE A 18 6.30 1.46 3.77
CA PHE A 18 7.30 1.69 2.73
C PHE A 18 7.58 0.45 1.87
N ALA A 19 7.58 -0.75 2.47
CA ALA A 19 7.70 -1.99 1.72
C ALA A 19 6.53 -2.20 0.74
N VAL A 20 5.30 -2.02 1.22
CA VAL A 20 4.08 -2.11 0.40
C VAL A 20 4.07 -1.04 -0.70
N LYS A 21 4.49 0.19 -0.39
CA LYS A 21 4.60 1.27 -1.37
C LYS A 21 5.58 0.93 -2.50
N ALA A 22 6.75 0.39 -2.16
CA ALA A 22 7.74 -0.02 -3.16
C ALA A 22 7.19 -1.13 -4.07
N GLU A 23 6.48 -2.09 -3.49
CA GLU A 23 5.86 -3.19 -4.22
C GLU A 23 4.73 -2.72 -5.17
N VAL A 24 3.90 -1.77 -4.73
CA VAL A 24 2.86 -1.17 -5.58
C VAL A 24 3.48 -0.45 -6.78
N GLU A 25 4.57 0.31 -6.58
CA GLU A 25 5.26 0.99 -7.68
C GLU A 25 5.92 -0.01 -8.64
N GLU A 26 6.51 -1.10 -8.15
CA GLU A 26 7.06 -2.14 -9.02
C GLU A 26 5.97 -2.77 -9.90
N ILE A 27 4.85 -3.17 -9.31
CA ILE A 27 3.72 -3.76 -10.03
C ILE A 27 3.17 -2.76 -11.06
N LYS A 28 3.04 -1.49 -10.67
CA LYS A 28 2.57 -0.43 -11.56
C LYS A 28 3.49 -0.27 -12.77
N LEU A 29 4.80 -0.20 -12.57
CA LEU A 29 5.77 -0.07 -13.66
C LEU A 29 5.69 -1.25 -14.64
N ARG A 30 5.55 -2.48 -14.11
CA ARG A 30 5.41 -3.70 -14.92
C ARG A 30 4.12 -3.68 -15.74
N LEU A 31 2.99 -3.31 -15.13
CA LEU A 31 1.70 -3.22 -15.81
C LEU A 31 1.68 -2.11 -16.86
N GLU A 32 2.28 -0.96 -16.59
CA GLU A 32 2.37 0.14 -17.56
C GLU A 32 3.25 -0.21 -18.76
N ALA A 33 4.36 -0.93 -18.54
CA ALA A 33 5.21 -1.43 -19.62
C ALA A 33 4.43 -2.42 -20.51
N ALA A 34 3.82 -3.44 -19.90
CA ALA A 34 3.02 -4.44 -20.61
C ALA A 34 1.83 -3.80 -21.36
N ARG A 35 1.16 -2.81 -20.76
CA ARG A 35 0.07 -2.08 -21.43
C ARG A 35 0.56 -1.34 -22.66
N ARG A 36 1.69 -0.62 -22.56
CA ARG A 36 2.28 0.11 -23.70
C ARG A 36 2.68 -0.82 -24.85
N GLU A 37 3.19 -2.02 -24.53
CA GLU A 37 3.55 -3.03 -25.52
C GLU A 37 2.32 -3.68 -26.17
N SER A 38 1.26 -3.91 -25.40
CA SER A 38 0.03 -4.53 -25.91
C SER A 38 -0.79 -3.62 -26.83
N GLY A 39 -0.69 -2.30 -26.66
CA GLY A 39 -1.56 -1.34 -27.36
C GLY A 39 -3.03 -1.41 -26.93
N GLU A 40 -3.36 -2.16 -25.88
CA GLU A 40 -4.74 -2.32 -25.39
C GLU A 40 -5.28 -1.02 -24.76
N GLU A 41 -6.60 -0.85 -24.89
CA GLU A 41 -7.34 0.17 -24.16
C GLU A 41 -7.18 -0.01 -22.65
N ILE A 42 -7.09 1.10 -21.92
CA ILE A 42 -6.84 1.10 -20.46
C ILE A 42 -7.82 0.18 -19.74
N ASP A 43 -9.12 0.35 -20.01
CA ASP A 43 -10.18 -0.37 -19.30
C ASP A 43 -10.15 -1.89 -19.58
N ALA A 44 -9.78 -2.28 -20.80
CA ALA A 44 -9.65 -3.69 -21.18
C ALA A 44 -8.43 -4.33 -20.51
N PHE A 45 -7.30 -3.63 -20.53
CA PHE A 45 -6.04 -4.12 -19.96
C PHE A 45 -6.13 -4.30 -18.44
N TYR A 46 -6.70 -3.33 -17.72
CA TYR A 46 -6.80 -3.36 -16.25
C TYR A 46 -8.00 -4.15 -15.72
N ASN A 47 -8.79 -4.80 -16.58
CA ASN A 47 -9.86 -5.68 -16.15
C ASN A 47 -9.31 -7.11 -15.92
N PRO A 48 -9.22 -7.58 -14.66
CA PRO A 48 -8.65 -8.89 -14.34
C PRO A 48 -9.51 -10.06 -14.83
N ARG A 49 -10.76 -9.82 -15.25
CA ARG A 49 -11.63 -10.86 -15.83
C ARG A 49 -11.31 -11.14 -17.30
N THR A 50 -10.74 -10.17 -18.00
CA THR A 50 -10.42 -10.26 -19.43
C THR A 50 -8.92 -10.37 -19.68
N ASN A 51 -8.09 -9.85 -18.77
CA ASN A 51 -6.64 -9.92 -18.86
C ASN A 51 -6.07 -10.96 -17.86
N ALA A 52 -6.22 -12.25 -18.19
CA ALA A 52 -5.76 -13.34 -17.32
C ALA A 52 -4.25 -13.32 -17.05
N ASN A 53 -3.45 -12.81 -18.01
CA ASN A 53 -1.99 -12.72 -17.90
C ASN A 53 -1.55 -11.76 -16.78
N HIS A 54 -2.27 -10.65 -16.61
CA HIS A 54 -1.94 -9.62 -15.62
C HIS A 54 -2.94 -9.55 -14.45
N ALA A 55 -3.95 -10.43 -14.42
CA ALA A 55 -4.99 -10.45 -13.40
C ALA A 55 -4.43 -10.52 -11.97
N ALA A 56 -3.41 -11.35 -11.74
CA ALA A 56 -2.77 -11.49 -10.44
C ALA A 56 -2.13 -10.18 -9.97
N ASP A 57 -1.38 -9.51 -10.85
CA ASP A 57 -0.71 -8.23 -10.56
C ASP A 57 -1.73 -7.11 -10.35
N ILE A 58 -2.81 -7.07 -11.14
CA ILE A 58 -3.92 -6.11 -10.98
C ILE A 58 -4.61 -6.27 -9.61
N ILE A 59 -4.97 -7.51 -9.25
CA ILE A 59 -5.62 -7.83 -7.97
C ILE A 59 -4.67 -7.50 -6.80
N ARG A 60 -3.40 -7.87 -6.94
CA ARG A 60 -2.37 -7.61 -5.92
C ARG A 60 -2.15 -6.11 -5.72
N SER A 61 -2.03 -5.32 -6.79
CA SER A 61 -1.92 -3.86 -6.70
C SER A 61 -3.09 -3.25 -5.94
N HIS A 62 -4.31 -3.72 -6.21
CA HIS A 62 -5.50 -3.25 -5.50
C HIS A 62 -5.48 -3.61 -4.00
N ALA A 63 -5.12 -4.85 -3.66
CA ALA A 63 -5.01 -5.30 -2.28
C ALA A 63 -3.94 -4.51 -1.50
N LEU A 64 -2.78 -4.29 -2.09
CA LEU A 64 -1.68 -3.53 -1.49
C LEU A 64 -2.06 -2.06 -1.27
N LYS A 65 -2.77 -1.43 -2.22
CA LYS A 65 -3.28 -0.06 -2.03
C LYS A 65 -4.25 0.03 -0.85
N GLN A 66 -5.12 -0.96 -0.66
CA GLN A 66 -5.99 -1.01 0.52
C GLN A 66 -5.20 -1.22 1.82
N GLU A 67 -4.14 -2.04 1.77
CA GLU A 67 -3.24 -2.22 2.89
C GLU A 67 -2.55 -0.91 3.28
N MET A 68 -2.06 -0.13 2.31
CA MET A 68 -1.47 1.19 2.57
C MET A 68 -2.43 2.14 3.30
N VAL A 69 -3.71 2.17 2.90
CA VAL A 69 -4.72 2.99 3.58
C VAL A 69 -4.87 2.55 5.04
N ARG A 70 -5.02 1.24 5.29
CA ARG A 70 -5.16 0.71 6.67
C ARG A 70 -3.93 1.03 7.54
N LEU A 71 -2.73 0.94 6.97
CA LEU A 71 -1.48 1.25 7.68
C LEU A 71 -1.42 2.74 8.07
N MET A 72 -1.87 3.64 7.18
CA MET A 72 -1.95 5.07 7.49
C MET A 72 -3.02 5.37 8.54
N ASP A 73 -4.19 4.74 8.45
CA ASP A 73 -5.24 4.86 9.47
C ASP A 73 -4.74 4.44 10.86
N TRP A 74 -3.98 3.36 10.94
CA TRP A 74 -3.34 2.91 12.19
C TRP A 74 -2.28 3.90 12.69
N ALA A 75 -1.43 4.41 11.80
CA ALA A 75 -0.42 5.40 12.16
C ALA A 75 -1.05 6.70 12.68
N GLU A 76 -2.12 7.17 12.05
CA GLU A 76 -2.89 8.34 12.53
C GLU A 76 -3.55 8.09 13.88
N GLY A 77 -4.11 6.90 14.10
CA GLY A 77 -4.70 6.49 15.37
C GLY A 77 -3.73 6.62 16.53
N TRP A 78 -2.45 6.27 16.33
CA TRP A 78 -1.40 6.46 17.32
C TRP A 78 -1.01 7.93 17.49
N GLY A 79 -0.89 8.69 16.40
CA GLY A 79 -0.60 10.13 16.48
C GLY A 79 -1.62 10.89 17.34
N ARG A 80 -2.90 10.48 17.30
CA ARG A 80 -3.97 11.06 18.14
C ARG A 80 -3.85 10.66 19.62
N GLN A 81 -3.49 9.42 19.91
CA GLN A 81 -3.31 8.93 21.29
C GLN A 81 -2.09 9.56 21.98
N SER A 82 -1.00 9.78 21.24
CA SER A 82 0.20 10.46 21.76
C SER A 82 0.00 11.96 22.02
N LEU A 83 -1.02 12.58 21.41
CA LEU A 83 -1.36 14.00 21.57
C LEU A 83 -2.37 14.29 22.67
N THR A 84 -3.03 13.27 23.24
CA THR A 84 -3.84 13.40 24.45
C THR A 84 -2.95 13.12 25.66
N PRO A 85 -2.43 14.15 26.37
CA PRO A 85 -1.74 13.89 27.62
C PRO A 85 -2.76 13.35 28.60
N ASP A 86 -2.36 12.37 29.40
CA ASP A 86 -3.12 11.87 30.54
C ASP A 86 -3.46 13.06 31.45
N VAL A 87 -4.70 13.56 31.38
CA VAL A 87 -5.19 14.60 32.29
C VAL A 87 -5.56 13.88 33.57
N ALA A 88 -4.58 13.78 34.47
CA ALA A 88 -4.75 13.39 35.86
C ALA A 88 -5.52 14.45 36.66
#